data_AF-A0AAN9U523-F1
#
_entry.id   AF-A0AAN9U523-F1
#
_cell.length_a   1.000
_cell.length_b   1.000
_cell.length_c   1.000
_cell.angle_alpha   90.00
_cell.angle_beta   90.00
_cell.angle_gamma   90.00
#
_symmetry.space_group_name_H-M   'P 1'
#
loop_
_entity.id
_entity.type
_entity.pdbx_description
1 polymer ?
#
loop_
_entity_poly.entity_id
_entity_poly.type
_entity_poly.pdbx_seq_one_letter_code
_entity_poly.pdbx_strand_id
1 'polypeptide(L)'
;MGISNYGLWKGTPLKWNGTAARNHGHLTFTDSTDTSKTYEADVNIESTGKEKRLVYWLISSYDAQKPSTSQLQAQSQGFSRQSGSDSLALDYFREKLVNVDSGVLLSHSNSDPEEKGDILSYLDPILDEAVSSKATIYLWGSQYNDSDGTSGIHDIHMNQGSTGSFEKENGTYQDGGIVIEFSDRWEAVFLAFASQAVETDSKGDADGPTFAATLGGESTTATDRTSQAAAAGVVIEAAIVNPVGPDDAPTGAQGETVYLLNRSPEAQSVEGWTLGNEKGGSQTLKGKISANAKRAVAVKGFRLSNRGGKIVVKNAQGETVSEVSYDEKKARKAGKLLYFAN
;
A
#
# COMPACT_ATOMS: atom_id res chain seq x y z
N MET A 1 -8.13 23.88 -10.25
CA MET A 1 -6.94 24.54 -9.65
C MET A 1 -6.47 23.51 -8.65
N GLY A 2 -5.20 23.11 -8.67
CA GLY A 2 -4.75 22.04 -7.79
C GLY A 2 -3.55 22.45 -6.95
N ILE A 3 -2.88 21.47 -6.37
CA ILE A 3 -1.83 21.71 -5.37
C ILE A 3 -0.67 22.54 -5.92
N SER A 4 -0.08 23.35 -5.04
CA SER A 4 1.10 24.16 -5.33
C SER A 4 2.38 23.32 -5.39
N ASN A 5 3.43 23.85 -6.03
CA ASN A 5 4.78 23.26 -5.97
C ASN A 5 4.84 21.75 -6.23
N TYR A 6 3.97 21.26 -7.11
CA TYR A 6 3.91 19.86 -7.45
C TYR A 6 5.18 19.39 -8.16
N GLY A 7 5.68 18.21 -7.79
CA GLY A 7 6.79 17.60 -8.49
C GLY A 7 7.13 16.19 -8.02
N LEU A 8 8.25 15.71 -8.55
CA LEU A 8 8.87 14.42 -8.27
C LEU A 8 10.18 14.67 -7.52
N TRP A 9 10.35 14.04 -6.36
CA TRP A 9 11.61 14.01 -5.62
C TRP A 9 12.24 12.62 -5.70
N LYS A 10 13.46 12.55 -6.25
CA LYS A 10 14.30 11.34 -6.18
C LYS A 10 15.26 11.45 -5.00
N GLY A 11 15.32 10.42 -4.17
CA GLY A 11 16.13 10.40 -2.97
C GLY A 11 16.53 9.01 -2.48
N THR A 12 17.21 8.99 -1.33
CA THR A 12 17.52 7.79 -0.54
C THR A 12 16.84 7.92 0.83
N PRO A 13 15.96 6.99 1.22
CA PRO A 13 15.32 7.02 2.53
C PRO A 13 16.34 6.69 3.64
N LEU A 14 16.24 7.40 4.76
CA LEU A 14 17.15 7.29 5.90
C LEU A 14 16.45 6.75 7.15
N LYS A 15 15.18 7.12 7.35
CA LYS A 15 14.39 6.69 8.51
C LYS A 15 12.90 6.81 8.21
N TRP A 16 12.13 5.80 8.61
CA TRP A 16 10.67 5.86 8.64
C TRP A 16 10.18 5.93 10.10
N ASN A 17 9.15 6.74 10.33
CA ASN A 17 8.41 6.78 11.58
C ASN A 17 6.92 6.98 11.28
N GLY A 18 6.18 5.87 11.19
CA GLY A 18 4.74 5.88 10.97
C GLY A 18 3.92 6.56 12.08
N THR A 19 4.48 6.72 13.28
CA THR A 19 3.80 7.30 14.45
C THR A 19 4.24 8.74 14.77
N ALA A 20 4.93 9.39 13.83
CA ALA A 20 5.51 10.71 14.06
C ALA A 20 4.45 11.80 14.32
N ALA A 21 3.33 11.73 13.60
CA ALA A 21 2.17 12.58 13.81
C ALA A 21 0.89 11.75 13.79
N ARG A 22 -0.22 12.40 14.16
CA ARG A 22 -1.52 11.74 14.22
C ARG A 22 -2.01 11.28 12.84
N ASN A 23 -1.87 12.13 11.82
CA ASN A 23 -2.50 11.94 10.52
C ASN A 23 -1.52 11.75 9.36
N HIS A 24 -0.21 11.80 9.63
CA HIS A 24 0.84 11.46 8.66
C HIS A 24 2.02 10.78 9.37
N GLY A 25 2.69 9.88 8.66
CA GLY A 25 3.98 9.33 9.07
C GLY A 25 5.12 10.12 8.43
N HIS A 26 6.29 10.09 9.06
CA HIS A 26 7.47 10.82 8.60
C HIS A 26 8.50 9.89 7.98
N LEU A 27 8.80 10.11 6.70
CA LEU A 27 9.97 9.53 6.06
C LEU A 27 11.06 10.59 5.94
N THR A 28 12.13 10.44 6.70
CA THR A 28 13.35 11.23 6.52
C THR A 28 14.15 10.64 5.36
N PHE A 29 14.57 11.49 4.42
CA PHE A 29 15.37 11.09 3.26
C PHE A 29 16.45 12.13 2.93
N THR A 30 17.37 11.77 2.05
CA THR A 30 18.35 12.70 1.47
C THR A 30 18.33 12.58 -0.05
N ASP A 31 18.63 13.68 -0.74
CA ASP A 31 18.77 13.74 -2.19
C ASP A 31 20.22 13.99 -2.63
N SER A 32 21.17 13.78 -1.73
CA SER A 32 22.58 13.96 -2.03
C SER A 32 23.43 12.87 -1.39
N THR A 33 24.69 12.78 -1.79
CA THR A 33 25.66 11.90 -1.10
C THR A 33 26.02 12.42 0.30
N ASP A 34 25.73 13.68 0.59
CA ASP A 34 25.87 14.29 1.91
C ASP A 34 24.59 14.08 2.72
N THR A 35 24.63 13.09 3.62
CA THR A 35 23.50 12.76 4.50
C THR A 35 23.27 13.79 5.61
N SER A 36 24.10 14.85 5.73
CA SER A 36 23.86 15.95 6.67
C SER A 36 22.71 16.85 6.23
N LYS A 37 22.38 16.85 4.92
CA LYS A 37 21.19 17.50 4.39
C LYS A 37 20.07 16.47 4.26
N THR A 38 19.03 16.65 5.07
CA THR A 38 17.86 15.78 5.10
C THR A 38 16.60 16.55 4.79
N TYR A 39 15.61 15.82 4.30
CA TYR A 39 14.27 16.31 4.02
C TYR A 39 13.25 15.37 4.64
N GLU A 40 12.02 15.84 4.76
CA GLU A 40 10.90 15.09 5.31
C GLU A 40 9.84 14.85 4.24
N ALA A 41 9.28 13.65 4.23
CA ALA A 41 8.11 13.32 3.43
C ALA A 41 6.96 12.95 4.36
N ASP A 42 5.90 13.74 4.29
CA ASP A 42 4.68 13.58 5.07
C ASP A 42 3.72 12.65 4.33
N VAL A 43 3.73 11.37 4.70
CA VAL A 43 2.88 10.36 4.08
C VAL A 43 1.56 10.30 4.84
N ASN A 44 0.45 10.67 4.21
CA ASN A 44 -0.86 10.70 4.86
C ASN A 44 -1.29 9.30 5.35
N ILE A 45 -1.68 9.23 6.62
CA ILE A 45 -2.14 7.97 7.26
C ILE A 45 -3.55 8.02 7.84
N GLU A 46 -4.13 9.21 7.95
CA GLU A 46 -5.51 9.43 8.39
C GLU A 46 -6.09 10.66 7.67
N SER A 47 -7.36 10.63 7.25
CA SER A 47 -8.03 11.85 6.80
C SER A 47 -8.37 12.78 7.97
N THR A 48 -8.31 14.09 7.75
CA THR A 48 -8.80 15.08 8.73
C THR A 48 -10.32 15.27 8.67
N GLY A 49 -10.98 14.78 7.61
CA GLY A 49 -12.43 14.87 7.39
C GLY A 49 -13.29 13.99 8.32
N LYS A 50 -14.60 13.91 8.04
CA LYS A 50 -15.53 13.02 8.76
C LYS A 50 -15.30 11.54 8.42
N GLU A 51 -15.10 11.27 7.13
CA GLU A 51 -14.63 9.98 6.65
C GLU A 51 -13.13 9.91 6.89
N LYS A 52 -12.68 8.97 7.72
CA LYS A 52 -11.29 8.85 8.18
C LYS A 52 -10.47 7.86 7.35
N ARG A 53 -11.15 6.96 6.64
CA ARG A 53 -10.53 5.84 5.95
C ARG A 53 -9.76 6.30 4.72
N LEU A 54 -8.73 5.52 4.39
CA LEU A 54 -7.98 5.62 3.15
C LEU A 54 -8.24 4.40 2.29
N VAL A 55 -8.01 4.54 1.00
CA VAL A 55 -7.80 3.41 0.10
C VAL A 55 -6.32 3.30 -0.20
N TYR A 56 -5.84 2.08 -0.21
CA TYR A 56 -4.44 1.74 -0.41
C TYR A 56 -4.27 0.79 -1.60
N TRP A 57 -3.26 1.06 -2.42
CA TRP A 57 -2.75 0.12 -3.42
C TRP A 57 -1.27 -0.10 -3.19
N LEU A 58 -0.89 -1.37 -3.08
CA LEU A 58 0.50 -1.79 -3.20
C LEU A 58 0.73 -2.50 -4.53
N ILE A 59 1.55 -1.88 -5.36
CA ILE A 59 1.96 -2.44 -6.64
C ILE A 59 3.30 -3.14 -6.42
N SER A 60 3.28 -4.47 -6.26
CA SER A 60 4.48 -5.27 -5.96
C SER A 60 5.41 -5.50 -7.16
N SER A 61 5.00 -5.08 -8.35
CA SER A 61 5.79 -5.11 -9.59
C SER A 61 5.42 -3.89 -10.43
N TYR A 62 5.94 -2.72 -10.04
CA TYR A 62 5.66 -1.47 -10.74
C TYR A 62 6.25 -1.48 -12.15
N ASP A 63 5.39 -1.37 -13.15
CA ASP A 63 5.72 -1.34 -14.58
C ASP A 63 4.72 -0.46 -15.34
N ALA A 64 4.55 0.78 -14.88
CA ALA A 64 3.68 1.75 -15.54
C ALA A 64 4.28 2.20 -16.88
N GLN A 65 3.43 2.47 -17.87
CA GLN A 65 3.86 3.09 -19.12
C GLN A 65 4.41 4.49 -18.89
N LYS A 66 3.81 5.22 -17.94
CA LYS A 66 4.23 6.56 -17.55
C LYS A 66 3.86 6.81 -16.08
N PRO A 67 4.79 7.28 -15.25
CA PRO A 67 6.24 7.34 -15.50
C PRO A 67 6.86 5.94 -15.47
N SER A 68 7.56 5.54 -16.53
CA SER A 68 8.20 4.22 -16.59
C SER A 68 9.46 4.15 -15.74
N THR A 69 9.85 2.94 -15.34
CA THR A 69 11.06 2.71 -14.52
C THR A 69 12.32 3.30 -15.16
N SER A 70 12.47 3.20 -16.48
CA SER A 70 13.60 3.83 -17.19
C SER A 70 13.58 5.36 -17.14
N GLN A 71 12.40 6.00 -17.21
CA GLN A 71 12.28 7.46 -17.08
C GLN A 71 12.63 7.92 -15.67
N LEU A 72 12.24 7.15 -14.65
CA LEU A 72 12.57 7.40 -13.25
C LEU A 72 14.08 7.24 -12.99
N GLN A 73 14.69 6.17 -13.48
CA GLN A 73 16.14 5.94 -13.37
C GLN A 73 16.94 7.09 -13.98
N ALA A 74 16.50 7.63 -15.11
CA ALA A 74 17.15 8.74 -15.79
C ALA A 74 17.08 10.08 -15.04
N GLN A 75 16.21 10.22 -14.03
CA GLN A 75 16.15 11.44 -13.22
C GLN A 75 17.42 11.58 -12.36
N SER A 76 17.91 12.81 -12.25
CA SER A 76 18.92 13.15 -11.23
C SER A 76 18.30 13.09 -9.84
N GLN A 77 19.14 12.90 -8.82
CA GLN A 77 18.71 13.07 -7.42
C GLN A 77 18.23 14.51 -7.21
N GLY A 78 17.22 14.68 -6.36
CA GLY A 78 16.64 15.98 -6.04
C GLY A 78 15.19 16.15 -6.49
N PHE A 79 14.65 17.33 -6.19
CA PHE A 79 13.30 17.71 -6.56
C PHE A 79 13.25 18.26 -7.99
N SER A 80 12.29 17.77 -8.77
CA SER A 80 12.02 18.20 -10.15
C SER A 80 10.54 18.52 -10.29
N ARG A 81 10.22 19.80 -10.56
CA ARG A 81 8.84 20.26 -10.76
C ARG A 81 8.21 19.53 -11.95
N GLN A 82 7.00 19.02 -11.75
CA GLN A 82 6.21 18.34 -12.77
C GLN A 82 4.98 19.18 -13.12
N SER A 83 4.47 19.03 -14.34
CA SER A 83 3.27 19.74 -14.79
C SER A 83 2.67 19.08 -16.03
N GLY A 84 1.41 18.69 -15.92
CA GLY A 84 0.61 18.22 -17.04
C GLY A 84 1.04 16.85 -17.59
N SER A 85 0.33 16.40 -18.62
CA SER A 85 0.44 15.06 -19.19
C SER A 85 1.79 14.76 -19.84
N ASP A 86 2.59 15.76 -20.17
CA ASP A 86 3.85 15.58 -20.89
C ASP A 86 5.02 15.30 -19.94
N SER A 87 4.92 15.69 -18.67
CA SER A 87 5.94 15.45 -17.64
C SER A 87 5.82 14.07 -16.99
N LEU A 88 6.60 13.77 -15.95
CA LEU A 88 6.48 12.54 -15.14
C LEU A 88 5.47 12.72 -13.99
N ALA A 89 4.45 13.55 -14.19
CA ALA A 89 3.40 13.75 -13.20
C ALA A 89 2.54 12.49 -13.09
N LEU A 90 2.01 12.19 -11.90
CA LEU A 90 1.09 11.07 -11.71
C LEU A 90 -0.35 11.53 -11.94
N ASP A 91 -1.11 10.68 -12.64
CA ASP A 91 -2.57 10.71 -12.65
C ASP A 91 -3.14 9.29 -12.58
N TYR A 92 -3.74 8.95 -11.44
CA TYR A 92 -4.14 7.59 -11.10
C TYR A 92 -5.09 7.00 -12.15
N PHE A 93 -6.03 7.80 -12.64
CA PHE A 93 -7.06 7.35 -13.57
C PHE A 93 -6.62 7.51 -15.03
N ARG A 94 -6.04 8.65 -15.42
CA ARG A 94 -5.66 8.92 -16.83
C ARG A 94 -4.47 8.08 -17.27
N GLU A 95 -3.56 7.74 -16.35
CA GLU A 95 -2.41 6.87 -16.62
C GLU A 95 -2.66 5.41 -16.22
N LYS A 96 -3.85 5.10 -15.66
CA LYS A 96 -4.25 3.75 -15.23
C LYS A 96 -3.26 3.12 -14.25
N LEU A 97 -2.74 3.93 -13.31
CA LEU A 97 -1.77 3.48 -12.30
C LEU A 97 -2.41 2.54 -11.27
N VAL A 98 -3.73 2.64 -11.08
CA VAL A 98 -4.49 1.85 -10.12
C VAL A 98 -5.70 1.20 -10.80
N ASN A 99 -6.06 0.01 -10.31
CA ASN A 99 -7.38 -0.57 -10.53
C ASN A 99 -8.22 -0.29 -9.28
N VAL A 100 -9.33 0.44 -9.42
CA VAL A 100 -10.21 0.79 -8.30
C VAL A 100 -10.64 -0.45 -7.51
N ASP A 101 -11.04 -1.52 -8.20
CA ASP A 101 -11.54 -2.75 -7.57
C ASP A 101 -10.47 -3.54 -6.79
N SER A 102 -9.18 -3.29 -7.06
CA SER A 102 -8.09 -3.90 -6.29
C SER A 102 -7.64 -3.06 -5.10
N GLY A 103 -8.25 -1.88 -4.89
CA GLY A 103 -7.95 -1.01 -3.77
C GLY A 103 -8.44 -1.59 -2.46
N VAL A 104 -7.62 -1.48 -1.41
CA VAL A 104 -8.00 -1.91 -0.06
C VAL A 104 -8.56 -0.70 0.68
N LEU A 105 -9.86 -0.69 0.94
CA LEU A 105 -10.51 0.33 1.76
C LEU A 105 -10.21 0.06 3.24
N LEU A 106 -9.25 0.75 3.81
CA LEU A 106 -8.76 0.47 5.16
C LEU A 106 -9.84 0.74 6.22
N SER A 107 -9.97 -0.19 7.17
CA SER A 107 -10.79 0.02 8.36
C SER A 107 -10.14 1.08 9.26
N HIS A 108 -10.93 2.00 9.81
CA HIS A 108 -10.46 2.96 10.82
C HIS A 108 -10.70 2.45 12.26
N SER A 109 -10.97 1.15 12.45
CA SER A 109 -11.28 0.59 13.76
C SER A 109 -10.03 0.14 14.51
N ASN A 110 -9.61 0.91 15.50
CA ASN A 110 -8.46 0.60 16.37
C ASN A 110 -8.79 -0.43 17.49
N SER A 111 -9.88 -1.18 17.35
CA SER A 111 -10.46 -1.97 18.44
C SER A 111 -9.82 -3.35 18.65
N ASP A 112 -9.15 -3.90 17.64
CA ASP A 112 -8.54 -5.24 17.71
C ASP A 112 -7.03 -5.16 17.41
N PRO A 113 -6.15 -5.42 18.39
CA PRO A 113 -4.70 -5.38 18.18
C PRO A 113 -4.15 -6.48 17.26
N GLU A 114 -4.93 -7.53 16.95
CA GLU A 114 -4.57 -8.53 15.93
C GLU A 114 -4.99 -8.10 14.51
N GLU A 115 -5.97 -7.18 14.41
CA GLU A 115 -6.42 -6.61 13.14
C GLU A 115 -5.60 -5.37 12.82
N LYS A 116 -4.64 -5.60 11.94
CA LYS A 116 -3.74 -4.62 11.35
C LYS A 116 -4.48 -3.83 10.26
N GLY A 117 -5.57 -3.16 10.64
CA GLY A 117 -6.46 -2.41 9.75
C GLY A 117 -6.00 -0.99 9.42
N ASP A 118 -4.98 -0.49 10.13
CA ASP A 118 -4.39 0.81 9.83
C ASP A 118 -3.42 0.73 8.64
N ILE A 119 -3.18 1.87 8.01
CA ILE A 119 -2.25 1.98 6.89
C ILE A 119 -0.80 1.68 7.30
N LEU A 120 -0.43 1.84 8.57
CA LEU A 120 0.94 1.60 9.05
C LEU A 120 1.32 0.13 8.95
N SER A 121 0.34 -0.75 9.11
CA SER A 121 0.48 -2.19 8.86
C SER A 121 0.88 -2.56 7.42
N TYR A 122 0.86 -1.58 6.52
CA TYR A 122 1.29 -1.68 5.13
C TYR A 122 2.53 -0.85 4.84
N LEU A 123 2.59 0.37 5.36
CA LEU A 123 3.71 1.29 5.15
C LEU A 123 4.97 0.88 5.92
N ASP A 124 4.85 0.45 7.18
CA ASP A 124 6.01 0.13 8.02
C ASP A 124 6.91 -0.92 7.35
N PRO A 125 6.41 -2.10 6.91
CA PRO A 125 7.29 -3.13 6.37
C PRO A 125 8.03 -2.70 5.09
N ILE A 126 7.34 -1.99 4.18
CA ILE A 126 7.94 -1.61 2.89
C ILE A 126 8.91 -0.43 3.03
N LEU A 127 8.59 0.56 3.88
CA LEU A 127 9.46 1.71 4.11
C LEU A 127 10.66 1.33 5.00
N ASP A 128 10.49 0.43 5.97
CA ASP A 128 11.62 -0.13 6.73
C ASP A 128 12.56 -0.97 5.84
N GLU A 129 12.01 -1.75 4.89
CA GLU A 129 12.82 -2.43 3.87
C GLU A 129 13.57 -1.41 3.01
N ALA A 130 12.90 -0.35 2.54
CA ALA A 130 13.51 0.69 1.72
C ALA A 130 14.69 1.38 2.44
N VAL A 131 14.51 1.72 3.72
CA VAL A 131 15.57 2.29 4.58
C VAL A 131 16.73 1.30 4.76
N SER A 132 16.45 0.07 5.20
CA SER A 132 17.49 -0.92 5.51
C SER A 132 18.27 -1.36 4.27
N SER A 133 17.62 -1.41 3.10
CA SER A 133 18.24 -1.76 1.82
C SER A 133 18.91 -0.58 1.11
N LYS A 134 18.76 0.65 1.63
CA LYS A 134 19.20 1.88 0.96
C LYS A 134 18.65 1.98 -0.47
N ALA A 135 17.37 1.67 -0.62
CA ALA A 135 16.66 1.74 -1.90
C ALA A 135 16.67 3.18 -2.45
N THR A 136 16.43 3.33 -3.76
CA THR A 136 16.10 4.64 -4.32
C THR A 136 14.60 4.86 -4.20
N ILE A 137 14.18 6.03 -3.74
CA ILE A 137 12.76 6.39 -3.61
C ILE A 137 12.41 7.57 -4.52
N TYR A 138 11.22 7.51 -5.08
CA TYR A 138 10.61 8.51 -5.94
C TYR A 138 9.30 8.95 -5.30
N LEU A 139 9.19 10.23 -4.94
CA LEU A 139 8.08 10.79 -4.18
C LEU A 139 7.38 11.85 -5.02
N TRP A 140 6.06 11.75 -5.15
CA TRP A 140 5.24 12.79 -5.78
C TRP A 140 4.37 13.49 -4.76
N GLY A 141 4.23 14.80 -4.92
CA GLY A 141 3.49 15.66 -4.00
C GLY A 141 3.88 17.13 -4.13
N SER A 142 3.51 17.93 -3.14
CA SER A 142 3.80 19.37 -3.03
C SER A 142 5.08 19.58 -2.23
N GLN A 143 6.07 20.25 -2.82
CA GLN A 143 7.28 20.67 -2.08
C GLN A 143 6.98 21.86 -1.16
N TYR A 144 7.50 21.78 0.07
CA TYR A 144 7.46 22.86 1.05
C TYR A 144 8.85 23.21 1.59
N ASN A 145 8.97 24.44 2.09
CA ASN A 145 10.12 24.93 2.83
C ASN A 145 9.58 25.83 3.95
N ASP A 146 9.81 25.43 5.20
CA ASP A 146 9.34 26.15 6.38
C ASP A 146 10.36 27.19 6.85
N SER A 147 9.87 28.16 7.62
CA SER A 147 10.70 29.26 8.12
C SER A 147 11.78 28.83 9.11
N ASP A 148 11.64 27.64 9.70
CA ASP A 148 12.64 27.05 10.60
C ASP A 148 13.76 26.30 9.86
N GLY A 149 13.70 26.26 8.52
CA GLY A 149 14.66 25.57 7.67
C GLY A 149 14.30 24.13 7.34
N THR A 150 13.19 23.61 7.87
CA THR A 150 12.65 22.30 7.47
C THR A 150 12.20 22.37 6.02
N SER A 151 12.47 21.32 5.25
CA SER A 151 12.10 21.25 3.84
C SER A 151 11.73 19.83 3.48
N GLY A 152 10.76 19.69 2.59
CA GLY A 152 10.18 18.37 2.36
C GLY A 152 9.09 18.35 1.31
N ILE A 153 8.35 17.25 1.29
CA ILE A 153 7.24 17.00 0.39
C ILE A 153 6.01 16.47 1.15
N HIS A 154 4.85 17.01 0.87
CA HIS A 154 3.55 16.57 1.43
C HIS A 154 2.54 16.31 0.30
N ASP A 155 1.28 16.04 0.64
CA ASP A 155 0.20 15.69 -0.31
C ASP A 155 0.54 14.43 -1.12
N ILE A 156 1.12 13.43 -0.46
CA ILE A 156 1.55 12.14 -1.04
C ILE A 156 0.35 11.18 -1.10
N HIS A 157 -0.70 11.59 -1.79
CA HIS A 157 -1.92 10.83 -2.07
C HIS A 157 -2.60 11.36 -3.34
N MET A 158 -3.68 10.73 -3.78
CA MET A 158 -4.50 11.20 -4.90
C MET A 158 -4.98 12.63 -4.64
N ASN A 159 -4.68 13.57 -5.53
CA ASN A 159 -4.99 15.00 -5.40
C ASN A 159 -6.07 15.43 -6.40
N GLN A 160 -7.07 14.56 -6.58
CA GLN A 160 -8.24 14.77 -7.42
C GLN A 160 -9.48 14.13 -6.78
N GLY A 161 -10.67 14.40 -7.33
CA GLY A 161 -11.92 13.78 -6.91
C GLY A 161 -12.42 14.20 -5.52
N SER A 162 -11.87 15.26 -4.94
CA SER A 162 -12.37 15.83 -3.68
C SER A 162 -13.59 16.73 -3.92
N THR A 163 -14.45 16.84 -2.91
CA THR A 163 -15.59 17.77 -2.91
C THR A 163 -15.51 18.73 -1.72
N GLY A 164 -16.26 19.83 -1.76
CA GLY A 164 -16.34 20.77 -0.64
C GLY A 164 -15.05 21.59 -0.45
N SER A 165 -14.53 21.65 0.78
CA SER A 165 -13.39 22.54 1.09
C SER A 165 -12.08 22.17 0.39
N PHE A 166 -11.94 20.92 -0.06
CA PHE A 166 -10.75 20.39 -0.73
C PHE A 166 -10.90 20.33 -2.26
N GLU A 167 -12.05 20.72 -2.81
CA GLU A 167 -12.28 20.72 -4.27
C GLU A 167 -11.28 21.64 -5.01
N LYS A 168 -10.87 22.74 -4.35
CA LYS A 168 -9.87 23.68 -4.86
C LYS A 168 -8.44 23.10 -4.98
N GLU A 169 -8.20 21.88 -4.48
CA GLU A 169 -6.93 21.17 -4.56
C GLU A 169 -6.95 20.12 -5.66
N ASN A 170 -8.10 19.89 -6.30
CA ASN A 170 -8.23 18.96 -7.42
C ASN A 170 -7.40 19.42 -8.63
N GLY A 171 -6.54 18.53 -9.12
CA GLY A 171 -5.81 18.73 -10.35
C GLY A 171 -5.49 17.44 -11.07
N THR A 172 -5.77 17.40 -12.37
CA THR A 172 -5.24 16.35 -13.25
C THR A 172 -3.71 16.39 -13.27
N TYR A 173 -3.05 15.24 -13.31
CA TYR A 173 -1.59 15.15 -13.32
C TYR A 173 -0.94 15.85 -12.11
N GLN A 174 -1.55 15.72 -10.94
CA GLN A 174 -1.02 16.24 -9.68
C GLN A 174 -1.13 15.23 -8.53
N ASP A 175 -1.41 13.95 -8.82
CA ASP A 175 -1.51 12.94 -7.78
C ASP A 175 -0.14 12.71 -7.11
N GLY A 176 -0.17 12.51 -5.81
CA GLY A 176 0.97 12.08 -5.02
C GLY A 176 1.14 10.57 -5.01
N GLY A 177 2.28 10.09 -4.55
CA GLY A 177 2.56 8.67 -4.48
C GLY A 177 4.02 8.36 -4.23
N ILE A 178 4.31 7.08 -4.02
CA ILE A 178 5.65 6.59 -3.71
C ILE A 178 5.98 5.46 -4.69
N VAL A 179 7.14 5.54 -5.35
CA VAL A 179 7.73 4.42 -6.09
C VAL A 179 9.11 4.13 -5.48
N ILE A 180 9.42 2.86 -5.28
CA ILE A 180 10.65 2.39 -4.64
C ILE A 180 11.39 1.46 -5.60
N GLU A 181 12.62 1.82 -5.91
CA GLU A 181 13.57 1.01 -6.66
C GLU A 181 14.49 0.27 -5.69
N PHE A 182 14.22 -1.02 -5.54
CA PHE A 182 15.13 -1.95 -4.90
C PHE A 182 16.12 -2.51 -5.92
N SER A 183 17.19 -3.16 -5.44
CA SER A 183 18.22 -3.75 -6.29
C SER A 183 17.73 -4.85 -7.25
N ASP A 184 16.54 -5.43 -6.99
CA ASP A 184 16.01 -6.57 -7.73
C ASP A 184 14.57 -6.39 -8.25
N ARG A 185 13.91 -5.27 -7.94
CA ARG A 185 12.49 -5.02 -8.27
C ARG A 185 12.09 -3.56 -8.07
N TRP A 186 10.90 -3.23 -8.55
CA TRP A 186 10.23 -1.96 -8.35
C TRP A 186 8.88 -2.18 -7.67
N GLU A 187 8.59 -1.38 -6.65
CA GLU A 187 7.31 -1.39 -5.95
C GLU A 187 6.73 0.03 -5.91
N ALA A 188 5.41 0.15 -5.79
CA ALA A 188 4.76 1.45 -5.63
C ALA A 188 3.65 1.41 -4.58
N VAL A 189 3.50 2.51 -3.86
CA VAL A 189 2.41 2.76 -2.92
C VAL A 189 1.62 3.96 -3.40
N PHE A 190 0.32 3.73 -3.59
CA PHE A 190 -0.64 4.75 -3.94
C PHE A 190 -1.74 4.82 -2.89
N LEU A 191 -2.19 6.04 -2.61
CA LEU A 191 -3.11 6.35 -1.51
C LEU A 191 -4.22 7.27 -2.03
N ALA A 192 -5.44 7.06 -1.58
CA ALA A 192 -6.54 8.01 -1.75
C ALA A 192 -7.34 8.09 -0.46
N PHE A 193 -8.05 9.20 -0.22
CA PHE A 193 -9.04 9.25 0.85
C PHE A 193 -10.32 8.56 0.41
N ALA A 194 -10.95 7.81 1.32
CA ALA A 194 -12.18 7.10 1.01
C ALA A 194 -13.35 8.03 0.60
N SER A 195 -13.27 9.32 0.95
CA SER A 195 -14.23 10.35 0.53
C SER A 195 -14.04 10.86 -0.89
N GLN A 196 -12.92 10.56 -1.56
CA GLN A 196 -12.67 11.01 -2.94
C GLN A 196 -13.42 10.14 -3.94
N ALA A 197 -13.79 10.72 -5.08
CA ALA A 197 -14.48 10.05 -6.16
C ALA A 197 -13.57 9.07 -6.91
N VAL A 198 -14.16 7.95 -7.35
CA VAL A 198 -13.48 6.94 -8.20
C VAL A 198 -13.43 7.33 -9.68
N GLU A 199 -14.11 8.41 -10.05
CA GLU A 199 -14.16 9.00 -11.38
C GLU A 199 -14.00 10.53 -11.27
N THR A 200 -13.25 11.13 -12.20
CA THR A 200 -13.01 12.58 -12.22
C THR A 200 -13.15 13.18 -13.62
N ASP A 201 -13.61 14.43 -13.67
CA ASP A 201 -13.82 15.18 -14.90
C ASP A 201 -12.48 15.67 -15.52
N SER A 202 -12.53 16.42 -16.62
CA SER A 202 -11.32 16.96 -17.28
C SER A 202 -10.42 17.87 -16.42
N LYS A 203 -10.91 18.36 -15.27
CA LYS A 203 -10.17 19.22 -14.33
C LYS A 203 -9.67 18.46 -13.10
N GLY A 204 -10.09 17.21 -12.94
CA GLY A 204 -9.84 16.41 -11.75
C GLY A 204 -10.93 16.56 -10.69
N ASP A 205 -12.03 17.23 -10.99
CA ASP A 205 -13.17 17.36 -10.06
C ASP A 205 -13.97 16.05 -10.01
N ALA A 206 -14.63 15.80 -8.88
CA ALA A 206 -15.40 14.56 -8.67
C ALA A 206 -16.56 14.42 -9.69
N ASP A 207 -16.60 13.28 -10.39
CA ASP A 207 -17.64 12.97 -11.40
C ASP A 207 -18.22 11.56 -11.20
N GLY A 208 -18.29 11.09 -9.95
CA GLY A 208 -18.75 9.74 -9.65
C GLY A 208 -18.90 9.45 -8.16
N PRO A 209 -19.22 8.20 -7.79
CA PRO A 209 -19.32 7.79 -6.39
C PRO A 209 -17.94 7.85 -5.69
N THR A 210 -17.96 7.95 -4.36
CA THR A 210 -16.73 7.91 -3.57
C THR A 210 -16.14 6.50 -3.51
N PHE A 211 -14.86 6.38 -3.18
CA PHE A 211 -14.25 5.10 -2.85
C PHE A 211 -14.99 4.37 -1.71
N ALA A 212 -15.43 5.09 -0.68
CA ALA A 212 -16.22 4.54 0.42
C ALA A 212 -17.52 3.89 -0.09
N ALA A 213 -18.25 4.55 -0.99
CA ALA A 213 -19.48 4.00 -1.56
C ALA A 213 -19.21 2.81 -2.51
N THR A 214 -18.10 2.88 -3.25
CA THR A 214 -17.74 1.89 -4.28
C THR A 214 -17.18 0.59 -3.69
N LEU A 215 -16.27 0.71 -2.72
CA LEU A 215 -15.55 -0.40 -2.09
C LEU A 215 -16.17 -0.84 -0.76
N GLY A 216 -16.92 0.04 -0.09
CA GLY A 216 -17.55 -0.25 1.21
C GLY A 216 -18.85 -1.05 1.12
N GLY A 217 -19.30 -1.43 -0.08
CA GLY A 217 -20.48 -2.27 -0.27
C GLY A 217 -21.83 -1.55 -0.17
N GLU A 218 -21.87 -0.21 -0.16
CA GLU A 218 -23.13 0.57 -0.08
C GLU A 218 -23.83 0.83 -1.42
N SER A 219 -23.30 0.35 -2.55
CA SER A 219 -23.93 0.60 -3.86
C SER A 219 -25.16 -0.29 -4.12
N THR A 220 -26.33 0.36 -4.06
CA THR A 220 -27.69 -0.17 -4.18
C THR A 220 -28.16 -0.44 -5.62
N THR A 221 -27.28 -0.88 -6.52
CA THR A 221 -27.70 -1.35 -7.87
C THR A 221 -26.89 -2.55 -8.30
N ALA A 222 -27.26 -3.70 -7.75
CA ALA A 222 -26.88 -5.01 -8.24
C ALA A 222 -27.68 -5.30 -9.53
N THR A 223 -27.24 -4.80 -10.68
CA THR A 223 -27.79 -5.27 -11.97
C THR A 223 -26.80 -5.48 -13.09
N ASP A 224 -25.50 -5.14 -12.96
CA ASP A 224 -24.58 -5.32 -14.09
C ASP A 224 -23.10 -5.59 -13.72
N ARG A 225 -22.84 -6.31 -12.62
CA ARG A 225 -21.46 -6.80 -12.33
C ARG A 225 -21.25 -8.23 -12.85
N THR A 226 -21.38 -8.43 -14.16
CA THR A 226 -20.88 -9.62 -14.84
C THR A 226 -19.62 -9.31 -15.63
N SER A 227 -18.48 -9.32 -14.95
CA SER A 227 -17.19 -9.86 -15.41
C SER A 227 -16.08 -9.36 -14.50
N GLN A 228 -15.38 -10.30 -13.85
CA GLN A 228 -14.12 -10.06 -13.13
C GLN A 228 -14.24 -9.35 -11.77
N ALA A 229 -15.11 -9.86 -10.90
CA ALA A 229 -15.02 -9.57 -9.47
C ALA A 229 -13.66 -10.08 -8.94
N ALA A 230 -12.78 -9.16 -8.50
CA ALA A 230 -11.77 -9.51 -7.51
C ALA A 230 -12.52 -10.20 -6.37
N ALA A 231 -12.16 -11.46 -6.07
CA ALA A 231 -12.99 -12.33 -5.25
C ALA A 231 -13.33 -11.67 -3.90
N ALA A 232 -14.60 -11.33 -3.69
CA ALA A 232 -15.10 -10.92 -2.39
C ALA A 232 -14.81 -12.05 -1.39
N GLY A 233 -14.10 -11.76 -0.30
CA GLY A 233 -13.75 -12.76 0.72
C GLY A 233 -12.36 -12.56 1.33
N VAL A 234 -11.92 -13.56 2.09
CA VAL A 234 -10.60 -13.56 2.75
C VAL A 234 -9.52 -14.06 1.78
N VAL A 235 -8.50 -13.23 1.54
CA VAL A 235 -7.39 -13.53 0.63
C VAL A 235 -6.05 -13.52 1.36
N ILE A 236 -5.08 -14.29 0.86
CA ILE A 236 -3.68 -14.22 1.31
C ILE A 236 -3.03 -13.01 0.63
N GLU A 237 -2.93 -11.91 1.36
CA GLU A 237 -2.40 -10.66 0.82
C GLU A 237 -0.88 -10.63 0.83
N ALA A 238 -0.26 -11.10 1.92
CA ALA A 238 1.18 -11.08 2.06
C ALA A 238 1.70 -12.18 2.99
N ALA A 239 3.01 -12.46 2.97
CA ALA A 239 3.65 -13.35 3.92
C ALA A 239 5.14 -13.06 4.13
N ILE A 240 5.61 -13.20 5.37
CA ILE A 240 7.03 -13.38 5.69
C ILE A 240 7.29 -14.89 5.67
N VAL A 241 7.98 -15.36 4.64
CA VAL A 241 8.28 -16.79 4.43
C VAL A 241 9.71 -17.18 4.79
N ASN A 242 10.54 -16.19 5.10
CA ASN A 242 11.94 -16.34 5.45
C ASN A 242 12.26 -15.24 6.47
N PRO A 243 12.05 -15.47 7.77
CA PRO A 243 12.28 -14.46 8.79
C PRO A 243 13.78 -14.16 8.97
N VAL A 244 14.11 -13.09 9.70
CA VAL A 244 15.52 -12.84 10.07
C VAL A 244 15.92 -13.80 11.19
N GLY A 245 17.03 -14.52 10.97
CA GLY A 245 17.49 -15.56 11.89
C GLY A 245 16.92 -16.94 11.56
N PRO A 246 17.15 -17.95 12.41
CA PRO A 246 16.59 -19.29 12.21
C PRO A 246 15.05 -19.27 12.21
N ASP A 247 14.41 -20.06 11.34
CA ASP A 247 12.94 -20.14 11.26
C ASP A 247 12.29 -20.53 12.61
N ASP A 248 12.96 -21.41 13.38
CA ASP A 248 12.51 -21.88 14.70
C ASP A 248 12.76 -20.88 15.85
N ALA A 249 13.63 -19.89 15.62
CA ALA A 249 14.05 -18.91 16.62
C ALA A 249 14.42 -17.60 15.92
N PRO A 250 13.44 -16.90 15.29
CA PRO A 250 13.71 -15.69 14.56
C PRO A 250 14.30 -14.64 15.49
N THR A 251 15.36 -13.99 15.04
CA THR A 251 16.06 -12.93 15.78
C THR A 251 15.60 -11.54 15.35
N GLY A 252 14.82 -11.45 14.27
CA GLY A 252 14.14 -10.23 13.84
C GLY A 252 12.82 -9.98 14.57
N ALA A 253 12.20 -8.85 14.23
CA ALA A 253 10.94 -8.41 14.86
C ALA A 253 9.76 -9.38 14.62
N GLN A 254 9.79 -10.19 13.57
CA GLN A 254 8.70 -11.10 13.19
C GLN A 254 9.23 -12.43 12.64
N GLY A 255 8.61 -13.54 13.06
CA GLY A 255 8.81 -14.87 12.49
C GLY A 255 8.01 -15.09 11.21
N GLU A 256 7.92 -16.34 10.75
CA GLU A 256 7.04 -16.70 9.63
C GLU A 256 5.60 -16.27 9.93
N THR A 257 5.04 -15.45 9.05
CA THR A 257 3.74 -14.79 9.27
C THR A 257 3.00 -14.70 7.95
N VAL A 258 1.71 -15.01 7.94
CA VAL A 258 0.83 -14.83 6.79
C VAL A 258 -0.18 -13.74 7.12
N TYR A 259 -0.36 -12.79 6.21
CA TYR A 259 -1.34 -11.72 6.34
C TYR A 259 -2.56 -12.02 5.48
N LEU A 260 -3.69 -12.15 6.16
CA LEU A 260 -4.98 -12.39 5.54
C LEU A 260 -5.74 -11.07 5.47
N LEU A 261 -6.29 -10.73 4.31
CA LEU A 261 -7.15 -9.56 4.12
C LEU A 261 -8.59 -10.03 3.88
N ASN A 262 -9.54 -9.54 4.67
CA ASN A 262 -10.96 -9.70 4.34
C ASN A 262 -11.41 -8.54 3.44
N ARG A 263 -11.63 -8.80 2.14
CA ARG A 263 -12.13 -7.79 1.19
C ARG A 263 -13.65 -7.60 1.22
N SER A 264 -14.37 -8.31 2.07
CA SER A 264 -15.82 -8.19 2.15
C SER A 264 -16.22 -7.00 3.04
N PRO A 265 -17.40 -6.39 2.78
CA PRO A 265 -17.94 -5.31 3.60
C PRO A 265 -18.48 -5.81 4.96
N GLU A 266 -18.41 -7.11 5.24
CA GLU A 266 -18.86 -7.74 6.47
C GLU A 266 -17.71 -8.46 7.18
N ALA A 267 -17.83 -8.67 8.48
CA ALA A 267 -16.84 -9.48 9.21
C ALA A 267 -16.96 -10.96 8.80
N GLN A 268 -15.85 -11.60 8.44
CA GLN A 268 -15.79 -13.00 8.07
C GLN A 268 -15.33 -13.85 9.26
N SER A 269 -16.16 -14.82 9.68
CA SER A 269 -15.71 -15.86 10.60
C SER A 269 -14.69 -16.76 9.91
N VAL A 270 -13.56 -17.00 10.56
CA VAL A 270 -12.51 -17.93 10.12
C VAL A 270 -12.37 -19.11 11.09
N GLU A 271 -13.35 -19.31 11.97
CA GLU A 271 -13.37 -20.43 12.91
C GLU A 271 -13.37 -21.76 12.15
N GLY A 272 -12.42 -22.63 12.47
CA GLY A 272 -12.29 -23.95 11.84
C GLY A 272 -11.68 -23.93 10.44
N TRP A 273 -11.33 -22.75 9.90
CA TRP A 273 -10.55 -22.65 8.66
C TRP A 273 -9.13 -23.15 8.89
N THR A 274 -8.39 -23.43 7.82
CA THR A 274 -6.98 -23.83 7.92
C THR A 274 -6.08 -22.95 7.08
N LEU A 275 -4.91 -22.63 7.63
CA LEU A 275 -3.77 -22.07 6.92
C LEU A 275 -2.72 -23.16 6.80
N GLY A 276 -2.21 -23.42 5.60
CA GLY A 276 -1.23 -24.48 5.38
C GLY A 276 -0.34 -24.27 4.16
N ASN A 277 0.48 -25.29 3.88
CA ASN A 277 1.41 -25.34 2.75
C ASN A 277 1.14 -26.55 1.84
N GLU A 278 1.88 -26.66 0.73
CA GLU A 278 1.77 -27.75 -0.23
C GLU A 278 2.21 -29.12 0.30
N LYS A 279 2.93 -29.16 1.44
CA LYS A 279 3.46 -30.39 2.06
C LYS A 279 2.51 -30.99 3.10
N GLY A 280 1.30 -30.44 3.23
CA GLY A 280 0.28 -30.90 4.17
C GLY A 280 0.45 -30.38 5.60
N GLY A 281 1.48 -29.54 5.86
CA GLY A 281 1.59 -28.81 7.11
C GLY A 281 0.48 -27.75 7.20
N SER A 282 -0.22 -27.69 8.32
CA SER A 282 -1.32 -26.74 8.50
C SER A 282 -1.59 -26.42 9.97
N GLN A 283 -2.28 -25.31 10.19
CA GLN A 283 -2.84 -24.90 11.47
C GLN A 283 -4.30 -24.46 11.30
N THR A 284 -5.12 -24.70 12.30
CA THR A 284 -6.50 -24.20 12.35
C THR A 284 -6.52 -22.72 12.74
N LEU A 285 -7.32 -21.93 12.03
CA LEU A 285 -7.62 -20.54 12.35
C LEU A 285 -8.83 -20.45 13.29
N LYS A 286 -8.86 -19.39 14.09
CA LYS A 286 -9.90 -19.13 15.09
C LYS A 286 -10.37 -17.68 15.01
N GLY A 287 -11.60 -17.42 15.44
CA GLY A 287 -12.17 -16.08 15.50
C GLY A 287 -12.67 -15.58 14.15
N LYS A 288 -12.52 -14.28 13.91
CA LYS A 288 -13.01 -13.59 12.72
C LYS A 288 -11.97 -12.60 12.19
N ILE A 289 -12.23 -12.06 11.01
CA ILE A 289 -11.53 -10.91 10.44
C ILE A 289 -12.61 -9.88 10.10
N SER A 290 -12.53 -8.68 10.67
CA SER A 290 -13.49 -7.60 10.40
C SER A 290 -13.55 -7.23 8.92
N ALA A 291 -14.64 -6.55 8.54
CA ALA A 291 -14.80 -6.02 7.19
C ALA A 291 -13.60 -5.14 6.81
N ASN A 292 -13.03 -5.40 5.62
CA ASN A 292 -11.88 -4.66 5.09
C ASN A 292 -10.68 -4.56 6.06
N ALA A 293 -10.49 -5.59 6.89
CA ALA A 293 -9.39 -5.66 7.84
C ALA A 293 -8.35 -6.71 7.43
N LYS A 294 -7.10 -6.41 7.74
CA LYS A 294 -5.97 -7.33 7.62
C LYS A 294 -5.69 -7.96 8.98
N ARG A 295 -5.40 -9.26 8.99
CA ARG A 295 -5.00 -10.01 10.17
C ARG A 295 -3.66 -10.69 9.95
N ALA A 296 -2.72 -10.47 10.87
CA ALA A 296 -1.45 -11.19 10.90
C ALA A 296 -1.63 -12.55 11.59
N VAL A 297 -1.27 -13.63 10.89
CA VAL A 297 -1.32 -14.99 11.40
C VAL A 297 0.09 -15.54 11.50
N ALA A 298 0.61 -15.64 12.72
CA ALA A 298 1.89 -16.32 12.95
C ALA A 298 1.79 -17.80 12.57
N VAL A 299 2.75 -18.27 11.78
CA VAL A 299 2.83 -19.67 11.34
C VAL A 299 3.36 -20.52 12.49
N LYS A 300 2.58 -21.54 12.89
CA LYS A 300 2.87 -22.42 14.02
C LYS A 300 2.61 -23.87 13.63
N GLY A 301 3.54 -24.76 14.00
CA GLY A 301 3.39 -26.20 13.78
C GLY A 301 3.70 -26.67 12.35
N PHE A 302 4.02 -25.76 11.43
CA PHE A 302 4.57 -26.06 10.11
C PHE A 302 5.50 -24.94 9.64
N ARG A 303 6.08 -25.08 8.44
CA ARG A 303 7.06 -24.15 7.86
C ARG A 303 6.64 -23.69 6.47
N LEU A 304 6.92 -22.42 6.15
CA LEU A 304 6.90 -21.90 4.80
C LEU A 304 8.29 -22.06 4.21
N SER A 305 8.41 -22.65 3.03
CA SER A 305 9.76 -22.93 2.50
C SER A 305 10.42 -21.64 2.04
N ASN A 306 11.66 -21.39 2.44
CA ASN A 306 12.51 -20.35 1.86
C ASN A 306 13.02 -20.66 0.43
N ARG A 307 12.64 -21.81 -0.16
CA ARG A 307 12.98 -22.26 -1.52
C ARG A 307 11.81 -22.20 -2.49
N GLY A 308 10.77 -21.46 -2.14
CA GLY A 308 9.51 -21.43 -2.88
C GLY A 308 8.53 -22.50 -2.42
N GLY A 309 7.25 -22.24 -2.65
CA GLY A 309 6.16 -23.09 -2.17
C GLY A 309 4.79 -22.45 -2.41
N LYS A 310 3.78 -23.03 -1.76
CA LYS A 310 2.41 -22.51 -1.75
C LYS A 310 1.94 -22.21 -0.33
N ILE A 311 1.10 -21.19 -0.23
CA ILE A 311 0.32 -20.91 0.98
C ILE A 311 -1.13 -21.09 0.60
N VAL A 312 -1.87 -21.87 1.39
CA VAL A 312 -3.27 -22.21 1.11
C VAL A 312 -4.11 -21.90 2.34
N VAL A 313 -5.21 -21.20 2.14
CA VAL A 313 -6.27 -21.01 3.11
C VAL A 313 -7.50 -21.80 2.65
N LYS A 314 -8.00 -22.67 3.52
CA LYS A 314 -9.22 -23.46 3.28
C LYS A 314 -10.29 -23.15 4.31
N ASN A 315 -11.56 -23.16 3.90
CA ASN A 315 -12.69 -23.01 4.81
C ASN A 315 -12.89 -24.27 5.68
N ALA A 316 -13.87 -24.22 6.59
CA ALA A 316 -14.18 -25.33 7.50
C ALA A 316 -14.65 -26.62 6.79
N GLN A 317 -15.10 -26.51 5.54
CA GLN A 317 -15.49 -27.63 4.67
C GLN A 317 -14.29 -28.23 3.91
N GLY A 318 -13.11 -27.61 3.99
CA GLY A 318 -11.89 -28.03 3.31
C GLY A 318 -11.74 -27.49 1.89
N GLU A 319 -12.59 -26.55 1.47
CA GLU A 319 -12.52 -25.90 0.15
C GLU A 319 -11.49 -24.77 0.18
N THR A 320 -10.69 -24.62 -0.87
CA THR A 320 -9.72 -23.54 -0.98
C THR A 320 -10.41 -22.20 -1.17
N VAL A 321 -10.14 -21.27 -0.25
CA VAL A 321 -10.63 -19.88 -0.31
C VAL A 321 -9.59 -18.97 -0.95
N SER A 322 -8.31 -19.19 -0.64
CA SER A 322 -7.20 -18.44 -1.22
C SER A 322 -5.97 -19.32 -1.32
N GLU A 323 -5.24 -19.20 -2.43
CA GLU A 323 -3.99 -19.89 -2.65
C GLU A 323 -3.02 -18.95 -3.37
N VAL A 324 -1.79 -18.89 -2.89
CA VAL A 324 -0.72 -18.12 -3.53
C VAL A 324 0.52 -18.99 -3.66
N SER A 325 1.33 -18.70 -4.68
CA SER A 325 2.59 -19.38 -4.94
C SER A 325 3.74 -18.38 -4.98
N TYR A 326 4.90 -18.81 -4.52
CA TYR A 326 6.13 -18.02 -4.58
C TYR A 326 7.32 -18.91 -4.90
N ASP A 327 8.34 -18.33 -5.53
CA ASP A 327 9.57 -19.03 -5.90
C ASP A 327 10.70 -18.71 -4.91
N GLU A 328 11.83 -19.40 -5.07
CA GLU A 328 13.04 -19.18 -4.28
C GLU A 328 13.54 -17.73 -4.41
N LYS A 329 13.43 -17.11 -5.59
CA LYS A 329 13.88 -15.73 -5.82
C LYS A 329 13.12 -14.76 -4.92
N LYS A 330 11.80 -14.93 -4.79
CA LYS A 330 10.95 -14.14 -3.89
C LYS A 330 11.31 -14.42 -2.43
N ALA A 331 11.52 -15.67 -2.05
CA ALA A 331 11.72 -16.09 -0.65
C ALA A 331 13.14 -15.88 -0.09
N ARG A 332 14.16 -15.68 -0.94
CA ARG A 332 15.57 -15.70 -0.51
C ARG A 332 15.97 -14.60 0.48
N LYS A 333 15.32 -13.44 0.45
CA LYS A 333 15.65 -12.30 1.31
C LYS A 333 15.01 -12.48 2.69
N ALA A 334 15.83 -12.60 3.72
CA ALA A 334 15.37 -12.72 5.10
C ALA A 334 14.66 -11.43 5.56
N GLY A 335 13.58 -11.58 6.33
CA GLY A 335 12.74 -10.49 6.84
C GLY A 335 11.83 -9.83 5.80
N LYS A 336 11.87 -10.28 4.54
CA LYS A 336 11.09 -9.68 3.45
C LYS A 336 9.62 -10.06 3.56
N LEU A 337 8.75 -9.05 3.43
CA LEU A 337 7.32 -9.25 3.24
C LEU A 337 7.03 -9.50 1.76
N LEU A 338 6.50 -10.68 1.43
CA LEU A 338 6.09 -11.04 0.07
C LEU A 338 4.63 -10.65 -0.11
N TYR A 339 4.35 -9.75 -1.04
CA TYR A 339 2.98 -9.39 -1.40
C TYR A 339 2.50 -10.19 -2.60
N PHE A 340 1.24 -10.60 -2.55
CA PHE A 340 0.59 -11.38 -3.59
C PHE A 340 -0.46 -10.53 -4.28
N ALA A 341 -0.34 -10.39 -5.60
CA ALA A 341 -1.38 -9.77 -6.39
C ALA A 341 -2.61 -10.69 -6.39
N ASN A 342 -3.69 -10.24 -5.75
CA ASN A 342 -5.00 -10.88 -5.76
C ASN A 342 -6.02 -9.96 -6.44
#